data_AF-A0A1X1MJV2-F1
#
_entry.id   AF-A0A1X1MJV2-F1
#
_cell.length_a   1.000
_cell.length_b   1.000
_cell.length_c   1.000
_cell.angle_alpha   90.00
_cell.angle_beta   90.00
_cell.angle_gamma   90.00
#
_symmetry.space_group_name_H-M   'P 1'
#
loop_
_entity.id
_entity.type
_entity.pdbx_description
1 polymer ?
#
loop_
_entity_poly.entity_id
_entity_poly.type
_entity_poly.pdbx_seq_one_letter_code
_entity_poly.pdbx_strand_id
1 'polypeptide(L)'
;MGRCVLVRDEGSVRPYDLALFTVDTTATAAGVVGRYAVRWSIEPANATSKQQTGVGQARNRVPKAVERTVPFGMLVQTLVIIGYALHGYQPEDVLARRLAEPWYESKTEPSFEDMIVKLRRTLIAARFTTVRPGHVDPDLLRDYSLACAAAAA
;
A
#
# COMPACT_ATOMS: atom_id res chain seq x y z
N MET A 1 24.83 -11.58 27.82
CA MET A 1 24.01 -10.68 28.68
C MET A 1 23.45 -9.59 27.79
N GLY A 2 22.14 -9.30 27.88
CA GLY A 2 21.49 -8.22 27.13
C GLY A 2 21.46 -6.90 27.91
N ARG A 3 20.83 -5.88 27.35
CA ARG A 3 20.64 -4.56 27.97
C ARG A 3 19.19 -4.09 27.85
N CYS A 4 18.77 -3.21 28.76
CA CYS A 4 17.46 -2.56 28.73
C CYS A 4 17.61 -1.07 28.43
N VAL A 5 16.80 -0.54 27.52
CA VAL A 5 16.68 0.89 27.18
C VAL A 5 15.31 1.36 27.65
N LEU A 6 15.28 2.34 28.56
CA LEU A 6 14.04 2.95 29.03
C LEU A 6 13.76 4.21 28.21
N VAL A 7 12.55 4.30 27.68
CA VAL A 7 12.07 5.43 26.88
C VAL A 7 10.97 6.13 27.67
N ARG A 8 11.00 7.45 27.66
CA ARG A 8 9.99 8.31 28.28
C ARG A 8 9.59 9.39 27.28
N ASP A 9 8.30 9.55 27.09
CA ASP A 9 7.75 10.60 26.26
C ASP A 9 7.92 11.96 26.92
N GLU A 10 8.04 13.00 26.11
CA GLU A 10 8.11 14.38 26.61
C GLU A 10 6.83 14.72 27.37
N GLY A 11 6.98 15.18 28.63
CA GLY A 11 5.84 15.51 29.51
C GLY A 11 5.23 14.33 30.28
N SER A 12 5.72 13.10 30.12
CA SER A 12 5.24 11.97 30.93
C SER A 12 5.64 12.11 32.40
N VAL A 13 4.68 11.90 33.30
CA VAL A 13 4.89 11.86 34.76
C VAL A 13 5.44 10.51 35.24
N ARG A 14 5.48 9.50 34.35
CA ARG A 14 6.01 8.17 34.65
C ARG A 14 7.54 8.18 34.60
N PRO A 15 8.22 7.30 35.35
CA PRO A 15 9.68 7.16 35.24
C PRO A 15 10.11 6.68 33.85
N TYR A 16 9.26 5.91 33.17
CA TYR A 16 9.39 5.50 31.77
C TYR A 16 8.01 5.11 31.21
N ASP A 17 7.85 5.18 29.89
CA ASP A 17 6.63 4.78 29.16
C ASP A 17 6.83 3.44 28.42
N LEU A 18 8.07 3.13 28.05
CA LEU A 18 8.41 1.91 27.35
C LEU A 18 9.80 1.39 27.76
N ALA A 19 9.90 0.10 28.02
CA ALA A 19 11.16 -0.59 28.31
C ALA A 19 11.50 -1.55 27.17
N LEU A 20 12.65 -1.34 26.53
CA LEU A 20 13.12 -2.11 25.39
C LEU A 20 14.31 -2.97 25.78
N PHE A 21 14.13 -4.28 25.79
CA PHE A 21 15.23 -5.22 25.99
C PHE A 21 15.87 -5.60 24.65
N THR A 22 17.21 -5.59 24.59
CA THR A 22 17.95 -6.04 23.41
C THR A 22 19.15 -6.88 23.79
N VAL A 23 19.46 -7.86 22.95
CA VAL A 23 20.68 -8.66 23.03
C VAL A 23 21.87 -8.00 22.32
N ASP A 24 21.63 -6.98 21.50
CA ASP A 24 22.66 -6.17 20.86
C ASP A 24 23.15 -5.11 21.85
N THR A 25 24.27 -5.44 22.52
CA THR A 25 24.92 -4.57 23.51
C THR A 25 25.72 -3.44 22.88
N THR A 26 25.97 -3.47 21.58
CA THR A 26 26.81 -2.48 20.87
C THR A 26 26.02 -1.33 20.28
N ALA A 27 24.73 -1.51 20.02
CA ALA A 27 23.91 -0.43 19.48
C ALA A 27 23.82 0.78 20.42
N THR A 28 23.51 1.94 19.88
CA THR A 28 23.14 3.11 20.69
C THR A 28 21.71 2.95 21.24
N ALA A 29 21.33 3.75 22.24
CA ALA A 29 19.95 3.78 22.73
C ALA A 29 18.98 4.23 21.63
N ALA A 30 19.33 5.31 20.90
CA ALA A 30 18.57 5.79 19.75
C ALA A 30 18.42 4.73 18.65
N GLY A 31 19.47 3.94 18.38
CA GLY A 31 19.39 2.84 17.41
C GLY A 31 18.41 1.73 17.83
N VAL A 32 18.31 1.42 19.13
CA VAL A 32 17.32 0.45 19.65
C VAL A 32 15.91 0.98 19.48
N VAL A 33 15.68 2.24 19.84
CA VAL A 33 14.38 2.91 19.69
C VAL A 33 13.98 2.96 18.20
N GLY A 34 14.90 3.34 17.31
CA GLY A 34 14.65 3.39 15.88
C GLY A 34 14.27 2.02 15.29
N ARG A 35 14.98 0.95 15.67
CA ARG A 35 14.62 -0.42 15.26
C ARG A 35 13.27 -0.85 15.81
N TYR A 36 12.97 -0.52 17.06
CA TYR A 36 11.67 -0.80 17.65
C TYR A 36 10.54 -0.04 16.92
N ALA A 37 10.78 1.21 16.51
CA ALA A 37 9.79 2.01 15.78
C ALA A 37 9.35 1.34 14.47
N VAL A 38 10.26 0.66 13.76
CA VAL A 38 9.95 -0.11 12.53
C VAL A 38 8.93 -1.23 12.77
N ARG A 39 8.78 -1.72 14.02
CA ARG A 39 7.71 -2.68 14.37
C ARG A 39 6.35 -2.16 13.93
N TRP A 40 6.10 -0.85 14.06
CA TRP A 40 4.82 -0.25 13.75
C TRP A 40 4.39 -0.52 12.31
N SER A 41 5.32 -0.63 11.36
CA SER A 41 5.03 -0.87 9.94
C SER A 41 4.20 -2.14 9.67
N ILE A 42 4.17 -3.11 10.59
CA ILE A 42 3.30 -4.29 10.46
C ILE A 42 1.81 -3.95 10.58
N GLU A 43 1.46 -2.93 11.36
CA GLU A 43 0.09 -2.53 11.63
C GLU A 43 -0.59 -1.92 10.38
N PRO A 44 -0.01 -0.92 9.69
CA PRO A 44 -0.55 -0.44 8.43
C PRO A 44 -0.47 -1.53 7.35
N ALA A 45 0.55 -2.40 7.33
CA ALA A 45 0.59 -3.51 6.38
C ALA A 45 -0.62 -4.46 6.55
N ASN A 46 -0.95 -4.81 7.79
CA ASN A 46 -2.13 -5.63 8.11
C ASN A 46 -3.45 -4.91 7.78
N ALA A 47 -3.53 -3.61 8.06
CA ALA A 47 -4.71 -2.80 7.75
C ALA A 47 -4.95 -2.73 6.23
N THR A 48 -3.92 -2.37 5.47
CA THR A 48 -3.93 -2.35 4.00
C THR A 48 -4.30 -3.72 3.43
N SER A 49 -3.73 -4.81 3.94
CA SER A 49 -4.05 -6.16 3.46
C SER A 49 -5.55 -6.46 3.58
N LYS A 50 -6.11 -6.19 4.76
CA LYS A 50 -7.52 -6.45 5.05
C LYS A 50 -8.46 -5.58 4.22
N GLN A 51 -8.17 -4.28 4.13
CA GLN A 51 -9.07 -3.27 3.59
C GLN A 51 -8.88 -3.06 2.08
N GLN A 52 -7.64 -2.82 1.63
CA GLN A 52 -7.33 -2.40 0.26
C GLN A 52 -6.97 -3.58 -0.64
N THR A 53 -6.18 -4.54 -0.15
CA THR A 53 -5.88 -5.78 -0.90
C THR A 53 -7.06 -6.75 -0.90
N GLY A 54 -7.99 -6.59 0.05
CA GLY A 54 -9.26 -7.30 0.07
C GLY A 54 -9.22 -8.67 0.74
N VAL A 55 -8.13 -9.05 1.44
CA VAL A 55 -8.07 -10.36 2.12
C VAL A 55 -9.12 -10.47 3.23
N GLY A 56 -9.49 -9.34 3.85
CA GLY A 56 -10.54 -9.28 4.87
C GLY A 56 -11.96 -9.42 4.29
N GLN A 57 -12.12 -9.27 2.98
CA GLN A 57 -13.40 -9.40 2.26
C GLN A 57 -13.54 -10.77 1.56
N ALA A 58 -12.51 -11.63 1.65
CA ALA A 58 -12.54 -12.96 1.05
C ALA A 58 -13.59 -13.85 1.74
N ARG A 59 -14.55 -14.34 0.96
CA ARG A 59 -15.65 -15.20 1.44
C ARG A 59 -15.24 -16.67 1.55
N ASN A 60 -14.09 -16.94 2.16
CA ASN A 60 -13.59 -18.29 2.38
C ASN A 60 -14.44 -19.03 3.42
N ARG A 61 -14.88 -20.25 3.08
CA ARG A 61 -15.77 -21.06 3.94
C ARG A 61 -15.09 -22.22 4.67
N VAL A 62 -13.80 -22.46 4.39
CA VAL A 62 -13.02 -23.54 5.00
C VAL A 62 -11.63 -23.05 5.43
N PRO A 63 -11.04 -23.56 6.53
CA PRO A 63 -9.74 -23.11 7.04
C PRO A 63 -8.63 -23.12 5.98
N LYS A 64 -8.54 -24.22 5.21
CA LYS A 64 -7.54 -24.38 4.15
C LYS A 64 -7.62 -23.31 3.04
N ALA A 65 -8.79 -22.72 2.81
CA ALA A 65 -8.93 -21.62 1.86
C ALA A 65 -8.37 -20.31 2.45
N VAL A 66 -8.63 -20.04 3.73
CA VAL A 66 -8.07 -18.89 4.46
C VAL A 66 -6.54 -18.94 4.48
N GLU A 67 -5.97 -20.11 4.82
CA GLU A 67 -4.53 -20.38 4.86
C GLU A 67 -3.83 -20.13 3.51
N ARG A 68 -4.58 -20.13 2.40
CA ARG A 68 -4.04 -19.83 1.06
C ARG A 68 -4.27 -18.38 0.67
N THR A 69 -5.48 -17.88 0.84
CA THR A 69 -5.85 -16.53 0.38
C THR A 69 -5.13 -15.44 1.14
N VAL A 70 -4.98 -15.56 2.46
CA VAL A 70 -4.37 -14.50 3.28
C VAL A 70 -2.89 -14.33 2.93
N PRO A 71 -2.04 -15.38 2.96
CA PRO A 71 -0.62 -15.22 2.59
C PRO A 71 -0.45 -14.78 1.14
N PHE A 72 -1.27 -15.30 0.22
CA PHE A 72 -1.21 -14.89 -1.18
C PHE A 72 -1.54 -13.41 -1.37
N GLY A 73 -2.59 -12.90 -0.71
CA GLY A 73 -2.93 -11.49 -0.77
C GLY A 73 -1.82 -10.60 -0.19
N MET A 74 -1.24 -10.98 0.95
CA MET A 74 -0.08 -10.25 1.51
C MET A 74 1.13 -10.28 0.57
N LEU A 75 1.40 -11.40 -0.10
CA LEU A 75 2.47 -11.49 -1.10
C LEU A 75 2.21 -10.56 -2.30
N VAL A 76 0.97 -10.50 -2.81
CA VAL A 76 0.58 -9.56 -3.87
C VAL A 76 0.77 -8.11 -3.41
N GLN A 77 0.37 -7.77 -2.18
CA GLN A 77 0.61 -6.45 -1.60
C GLN A 77 2.12 -6.11 -1.58
N THR A 78 2.97 -7.04 -1.16
CA THR A 78 4.43 -6.85 -1.18
C THR A 78 4.96 -6.61 -2.60
N LEU A 79 4.48 -7.39 -3.58
CA LEU A 79 4.89 -7.20 -4.98
C LEU A 79 4.46 -5.84 -5.55
N VAL A 80 3.28 -5.35 -5.19
CA VAL A 80 2.82 -4.00 -5.57
C VAL A 80 3.75 -2.93 -4.99
N ILE A 81 4.09 -3.02 -3.70
CA ILE A 81 4.96 -2.06 -3.02
C ILE A 81 6.37 -2.09 -3.63
N ILE A 82 6.96 -3.27 -3.81
CA ILE A 82 8.30 -3.42 -4.38
C ILE A 82 8.33 -2.95 -5.84
N GLY A 83 7.34 -3.35 -6.64
CA GLY A 83 7.25 -2.94 -8.04
C GLY A 83 7.11 -1.42 -8.17
N TYR A 84 6.33 -0.80 -7.29
CA TYR A 84 6.25 0.65 -7.22
C TYR A 84 7.59 1.28 -6.81
N ALA A 85 8.22 0.80 -5.74
CA ALA A 85 9.50 1.36 -5.28
C ALA A 85 10.63 1.26 -6.32
N LEU A 86 10.69 0.16 -7.08
CA LEU A 86 11.77 -0.09 -8.05
C LEU A 86 11.52 0.56 -9.42
N HIS A 87 10.26 0.61 -9.87
CA HIS A 87 9.94 0.95 -11.26
C HIS A 87 8.79 1.95 -11.41
N GLY A 88 7.97 2.11 -10.37
CA GLY A 88 6.76 2.92 -10.42
C GLY A 88 6.90 4.31 -9.79
N TYR A 89 7.81 4.53 -8.85
CA TYR A 89 7.90 5.78 -8.12
C TYR A 89 8.30 6.93 -9.04
N GLN A 90 7.52 8.02 -8.97
CA GLN A 90 7.87 9.29 -9.59
C GLN A 90 7.65 10.42 -8.56
N PRO A 91 8.58 11.38 -8.43
CA PRO A 91 8.47 12.46 -7.43
C PRO A 91 7.16 13.26 -7.51
N GLU A 92 6.61 13.39 -8.71
CA GLU A 92 5.37 14.13 -8.98
C GLU A 92 4.09 13.38 -8.62
N ASP A 93 4.13 12.09 -8.25
CA ASP A 93 2.92 11.29 -8.00
C ASP A 93 2.04 11.91 -6.89
N VAL A 94 2.66 12.41 -5.81
CA VAL A 94 1.95 13.06 -4.70
C VAL A 94 1.37 14.41 -5.14
N LEU A 95 2.13 15.18 -5.92
CA LEU A 95 1.68 16.47 -6.44
C LEU A 95 0.50 16.30 -7.38
N ALA A 96 0.59 15.37 -8.34
CA ALA A 96 -0.49 15.05 -9.25
C ALA A 96 -1.76 14.63 -8.50
N ARG A 97 -1.61 13.87 -7.40
CA ARG A 97 -2.73 13.50 -6.54
C ARG A 97 -3.34 14.71 -5.83
N ARG A 98 -2.53 15.60 -5.25
CA ARG A 98 -3.02 16.85 -4.62
C ARG A 98 -3.71 17.77 -5.63
N LEU A 99 -3.24 17.83 -6.87
CA LEU A 99 -3.89 18.61 -7.94
C LEU A 99 -5.26 18.02 -8.32
N ALA A 100 -5.39 16.70 -8.32
CA ALA A 100 -6.65 16.00 -8.59
C ALA A 100 -7.63 16.03 -7.40
N GLU A 101 -7.10 16.08 -6.17
CA GLU A 101 -7.85 16.11 -4.91
C GLU A 101 -7.41 17.33 -4.07
N PRO A 102 -7.75 18.58 -4.47
CA PRO A 102 -7.22 19.79 -3.83
C PRO A 102 -7.55 19.92 -2.34
N TRP A 103 -8.63 19.29 -1.89
CA TRP A 103 -9.03 19.26 -0.47
C TRP A 103 -8.14 18.36 0.39
N TYR A 104 -7.27 17.53 -0.20
CA TYR A 104 -6.41 16.59 0.53
C TYR A 104 -4.97 17.13 0.71
N GLU A 105 -4.86 18.25 1.41
CA GLU A 105 -3.59 18.98 1.57
C GLU A 105 -2.53 18.22 2.39
N SER A 106 -2.95 17.32 3.27
CA SER A 106 -2.06 16.61 4.21
C SER A 106 -1.31 15.42 3.59
N LYS A 107 -1.62 15.02 2.34
CA LYS A 107 -0.99 13.86 1.71
C LYS A 107 0.45 14.16 1.31
N THR A 108 1.46 13.72 2.05
CA THR A 108 2.89 13.98 1.75
C THR A 108 3.61 12.83 1.06
N GLU A 109 3.08 11.61 1.16
CA GLU A 109 3.71 10.39 0.68
C GLU A 109 2.73 9.55 -0.17
N PRO A 110 3.24 8.71 -1.08
CA PRO A 110 2.40 7.75 -1.80
C PRO A 110 1.75 6.74 -0.85
N SER A 111 0.44 6.53 -0.98
CA SER A 111 -0.29 5.46 -0.30
C SER A 111 -0.30 4.18 -1.12
N PHE A 112 -0.65 3.04 -0.51
CA PHE A 112 -0.80 1.78 -1.24
C PHE A 112 -1.82 1.88 -2.39
N GLU A 113 -2.85 2.72 -2.25
CA GLU A 113 -3.81 3.01 -3.31
C GLU A 113 -3.17 3.67 -4.53
N ASP A 114 -2.23 4.59 -4.34
CA ASP A 114 -1.46 5.17 -5.46
C ASP A 114 -0.68 4.06 -6.19
N MET A 115 -0.04 3.20 -5.42
CA MET A 115 0.80 2.12 -5.92
C MET A 115 0.00 1.12 -6.75
N ILE A 116 -1.15 0.64 -6.24
CA ILE A 116 -1.98 -0.33 -6.94
C ILE A 116 -2.71 0.28 -8.14
N VAL A 117 -3.11 1.55 -8.07
CA VAL A 117 -3.69 2.28 -9.22
C VAL A 117 -2.64 2.45 -10.31
N LYS A 118 -1.41 2.82 -9.97
CA LYS A 118 -0.32 2.94 -10.93
C LYS A 118 0.01 1.61 -11.58
N LEU A 119 0.14 0.53 -10.81
CA LEU A 119 0.32 -0.82 -11.34
C LEU A 119 -0.81 -1.21 -12.30
N ARG A 120 -2.07 -0.94 -11.94
CA ARG A 120 -3.22 -1.21 -12.81
C ARG A 120 -3.12 -0.45 -14.13
N ARG A 121 -2.76 0.85 -14.10
CA ARG A 121 -2.56 1.66 -15.31
C ARG A 121 -1.45 1.09 -16.19
N THR A 122 -0.33 0.69 -15.60
CA THR A 122 0.80 0.08 -16.33
C THR A 122 0.40 -1.24 -16.98
N LEU A 123 -0.32 -2.12 -16.27
CA LEU A 123 -0.80 -3.39 -16.82
C LEU A 123 -1.80 -3.19 -17.96
N ILE A 124 -2.71 -2.22 -17.82
CA ILE A 124 -3.67 -1.85 -18.87
C ILE A 124 -2.93 -1.34 -20.10
N ALA A 125 -2.00 -0.40 -19.94
CA ALA A 125 -1.22 0.15 -21.04
C ALA A 125 -0.41 -0.94 -21.75
N ALA A 126 0.28 -1.81 -21.00
CA ALA A 126 1.04 -2.94 -21.55
C ALA A 126 0.14 -3.91 -22.33
N ARG A 127 -1.06 -4.21 -21.83
CA ARG A 127 -2.02 -5.06 -22.54
C ARG A 127 -2.44 -4.44 -23.87
N PHE A 128 -2.79 -3.16 -23.88
CA PHE A 128 -3.19 -2.49 -25.12
C PHE A 128 -2.04 -2.27 -26.11
N THR A 129 -0.79 -2.10 -25.67
CA THR A 129 0.35 -2.03 -26.60
C THR A 129 0.70 -3.40 -27.21
N THR A 130 0.42 -4.49 -26.50
CA THR A 130 0.55 -5.86 -27.08
C THR A 130 -0.59 -6.24 -28.02
N VAL A 131 -1.78 -5.67 -27.86
CA VAL A 131 -2.88 -5.79 -28.83
C VAL A 131 -2.68 -4.72 -29.90
N ARG A 132 -2.09 -5.11 -31.05
CA ARG A 132 -2.12 -4.24 -32.23
C ARG A 132 -3.58 -3.87 -32.52
N PRO A 133 -3.92 -2.57 -32.70
CA PRO A 133 -5.25 -2.24 -33.18
C PRO A 133 -5.39 -2.82 -34.60
N GLY A 134 -6.12 -3.94 -34.71
CA GLY A 134 -6.89 -4.17 -35.92
C GLY A 134 -7.85 -3.00 -36.05
N HIS A 135 -7.98 -2.43 -37.25
CA HIS A 135 -8.81 -1.27 -37.57
C HIS A 135 -10.13 -1.29 -36.78
N VAL A 136 -10.22 -0.47 -35.73
CA VAL A 136 -11.41 -0.42 -34.89
C VAL A 136 -12.41 0.47 -35.61
N ASP A 137 -13.55 -0.11 -35.97
CA ASP A 137 -14.65 0.61 -36.59
C ASP A 137 -15.12 1.74 -35.66
N PRO A 138 -15.00 3.02 -36.05
CA PRO A 138 -15.34 4.17 -35.22
C PRO A 138 -16.83 4.20 -34.82
N ASP A 139 -17.70 3.54 -35.58
CA ASP A 139 -19.14 3.48 -35.26
C ASP A 139 -19.40 2.61 -34.02
N LEU A 140 -18.61 1.55 -33.82
CA LEU A 140 -18.72 0.66 -32.65
C LEU A 140 -18.35 1.38 -31.34
N LEU A 141 -17.40 2.31 -31.39
CA LEU A 141 -16.97 3.12 -30.24
C LEU A 141 -18.04 4.16 -29.87
N ARG A 142 -18.70 4.73 -30.87
CA ARG A 142 -19.81 5.68 -30.68
C ARG A 142 -21.00 4.99 -30.03
N ASP A 143 -21.37 3.81 -30.51
CA ASP A 143 -22.49 3.03 -29.95
C ASP A 143 -22.23 2.58 -28.51
N TYR A 144 -20.99 2.16 -28.21
CA TYR A 144 -20.60 1.82 -26.83
C TYR A 144 -20.67 3.04 -25.90
N SER A 145 -20.22 4.21 -26.36
CA SER A 145 -20.28 5.45 -25.56
C SER A 145 -21.73 5.88 -25.26
N LEU A 146 -22.64 5.72 -26.23
CA LEU A 146 -24.06 6.01 -26.08
C LEU A 146 -24.75 5.01 -25.15
N ALA A 147 -24.39 3.73 -25.24
CA ALA A 147 -24.91 2.69 -24.35
C ALA A 147 -24.46 2.90 -22.88
N CYS A 148 -23.20 3.28 -22.65
CA CYS A 148 -22.71 3.62 -21.31
C CYS A 148 -23.38 4.87 -20.74
N ALA A 149 -23.65 5.89 -21.57
CA ALA A 149 -24.37 7.09 -21.14
C ALA A 149 -25.84 6.79 -20.79
N ALA A 150 -26.50 5.94 -21.57
CA ALA A 150 -27.89 5.53 -21.31
C ALA A 150 -28.02 4.63 -20.06
N ALA A 151 -27.02 3.82 -19.74
CA ALA A 151 -27.00 2.99 -18.53
C ALA A 151 -26.67 3.78 -17.25
N ALA A 152 -26.21 5.03 -17.39
CA ALA A 152 -25.87 5.93 -16.28
C ALA A 152 -26.97 6.97 -15.99
N ALA A 153 -28.07 6.96 -16.75
CA ALA A 153 -29.28 7.78 -16.55
C ALA A 153 -30.36 6.97 -15.81
#